data_AF-A0A520AGH6-F1
#
_entry.id   AF-A0A520AGH6-F1
#
_cell.length_a   1.000
_cell.length_b   1.000
_cell.length_c   1.000
_cell.angle_alpha   90.00
_cell.angle_beta   90.00
_cell.angle_gamma   90.00
#
_symmetry.space_group_name_H-M   'P 1'
#
loop_
_entity.id
_entity.type
_entity.pdbx_description
1 polymer ?
#
loop_
_entity_poly.entity_id
_entity_poly.type
_entity_poly.pdbx_seq_one_letter_code
_entity_poly.pdbx_strand_id
1 'polypeptide(L)'
;MLGCGRFAYQTSVLAFIVPRADPGKARLLMLPDPLPSAPLSLESRGEYVEGSYDAASRVFGQYAKGRGMADCGSAQEWTYDGTDFRLSSYTLQQRCGGGSGDWPTLFRTRVQPSSKNGKSGRTSLAK
;
A
#
# COMPACT_ATOMS: atom_id res chain seq x y z
N MET A 1 12.79 5.92 5.26
CA MET A 1 11.96 5.32 6.32
C MET A 1 12.77 5.37 7.61
N LEU A 2 12.11 5.62 8.73
CA LEU A 2 12.72 5.63 10.06
C LEU A 2 12.03 4.56 10.90
N GLY A 3 12.79 3.76 11.65
CA GLY A 3 12.21 2.81 12.59
C GLY A 3 11.42 3.53 13.69
N CYS A 4 10.25 3.01 14.04
CA CYS A 4 9.34 3.61 15.01
C CYS A 4 9.12 2.70 16.22
N GLY A 5 8.69 1.47 15.98
CA GLY A 5 8.33 0.51 17.03
C GLY A 5 8.95 -0.87 16.81
N ARG A 6 9.09 -1.61 17.91
CA ARG A 6 9.51 -3.02 17.95
C ARG A 6 8.51 -3.79 18.79
N PHE A 7 7.96 -4.84 18.20
CA PHE A 7 7.00 -5.75 18.81
C PHE A 7 7.59 -7.16 18.82
N ALA A 8 6.87 -8.14 19.36
CA ALA A 8 7.40 -9.50 19.57
C ALA A 8 7.96 -10.15 18.29
N TYR A 9 7.29 -9.99 17.15
CA TYR A 9 7.66 -10.62 15.87
C TYR A 9 7.55 -9.69 14.67
N GLN A 10 7.52 -8.38 14.92
CA GLN A 10 7.40 -7.37 13.88
C GLN A 10 7.95 -6.02 14.34
N THR A 11 8.29 -5.18 13.39
CA THR A 11 8.71 -3.80 13.58
C THR A 11 7.79 -2.86 12.83
N SER A 12 7.88 -1.57 13.13
CA SER A 12 7.15 -0.54 12.40
C SER A 12 8.07 0.60 12.00
N VAL A 13 7.65 1.31 10.97
CA VAL A 13 8.39 2.44 10.40
C VAL A 13 7.49 3.65 10.21
N LEU A 14 8.08 4.84 10.32
CA LEU A 14 7.55 6.06 9.73
C LEU A 14 8.12 6.20 8.32
N ALA A 15 7.23 6.40 7.35
CA ALA A 15 7.59 6.65 5.96
C ALA A 15 7.38 8.13 5.62
N PHE A 16 8.19 8.67 4.71
CA PHE A 16 8.14 10.09 4.35
C PHE A 16 8.16 10.24 2.83
N ILE A 17 7.41 11.21 2.32
CA ILE A 17 7.56 11.71 0.96
C ILE A 17 8.50 12.91 1.01
N VAL A 18 9.60 12.81 0.27
CA VAL A 18 10.69 13.79 0.31
C VAL A 18 10.90 14.38 -1.08
N PRO A 19 10.66 15.69 -1.28
CA PRO A 19 10.99 16.36 -2.54
C PRO A 19 12.51 16.31 -2.78
N ARG A 20 12.91 15.86 -3.98
CA ARG A 20 14.34 15.73 -4.31
C ARG A 20 15.09 17.07 -4.30
N ALA A 21 14.41 18.14 -4.71
CA ALA A 21 14.99 19.48 -4.78
C ALA A 21 15.00 20.23 -3.44
N ASP A 22 14.20 19.79 -2.46
CA ASP A 22 14.06 20.45 -1.17
C ASP A 22 13.73 19.43 -0.07
N PRO A 23 14.74 18.70 0.44
CA PRO A 23 14.54 17.64 1.43
C PRO A 23 13.93 18.14 2.75
N GLY A 24 14.08 19.43 3.07
CA GLY A 24 13.50 20.04 4.26
C GLY A 24 11.97 20.08 4.25
N LYS A 25 11.34 19.93 3.08
CA LYS A 25 9.89 19.78 2.91
C LYS A 25 9.40 18.33 3.00
N ALA A 26 10.19 17.45 3.62
CA ALA A 26 9.76 16.09 3.91
C ALA A 26 8.45 16.10 4.71
N ARG A 27 7.49 15.28 4.29
CA ARG A 27 6.23 15.09 5.00
C ARG A 27 5.99 13.63 5.30
N LEU A 28 5.35 13.35 6.43
CA LEU A 28 4.94 11.99 6.77
C LEU A 28 4.03 11.44 5.65
N LEU A 29 4.27 10.19 5.27
CA LEU A 29 3.43 9.47 4.34
C LEU A 29 2.13 9.13 5.07
N MET A 30 1.02 9.60 4.51
CA MET A 30 -0.32 9.30 5.00
C MET A 30 -1.03 8.52 3.89
N LEU A 31 -1.18 7.21 4.10
CA LEU A 31 -1.88 6.32 3.18
C LEU A 31 -3.36 6.22 3.57
N PRO A 32 -4.26 6.10 2.58
CA PRO A 32 -5.69 5.94 2.86
C PRO A 32 -5.95 4.61 3.56
N ASP A 33 -6.81 4.64 4.57
CA ASP A 33 -7.28 3.44 5.26
C ASP A 33 -8.15 2.61 4.30
N PRO A 34 -7.88 1.30 4.12
CA PRO A 34 -8.72 0.44 3.32
C PRO A 34 -10.13 0.20 3.90
N LEU A 35 -10.36 0.40 5.21
CA LEU A 35 -11.67 0.27 5.85
C LEU A 35 -12.03 1.51 6.67
N PRO A 36 -13.13 2.21 6.34
CA PRO A 36 -13.57 3.38 7.12
C PRO A 36 -13.97 3.07 8.57
N SER A 37 -14.15 1.81 8.95
CA SER A 37 -14.86 1.38 10.17
C SER A 37 -13.97 0.98 11.36
N ALA A 38 -12.64 1.01 11.22
CA ALA A 38 -11.74 0.81 12.35
C ALA A 38 -10.92 2.09 12.55
N PRO A 39 -11.24 2.95 13.54
CA PRO A 39 -10.35 4.06 13.84
C PRO A 39 -9.02 3.47 14.30
N LEU A 40 -7.99 3.55 13.45
CA LEU A 40 -6.62 3.58 13.95
C LEU A 40 -6.58 4.71 14.98
N SER A 41 -5.94 4.47 16.13
CA SER A 41 -5.68 5.57 17.05
C SER A 41 -4.99 6.68 16.25
N LEU A 42 -5.37 7.95 16.45
CA LEU A 42 -4.71 9.06 15.75
C LEU A 42 -3.18 9.00 15.90
N GLU A 43 -2.72 8.41 17.00
CA GLU A 43 -1.31 8.17 17.35
C GLU A 43 -0.60 7.16 16.44
N SER A 44 -1.31 6.22 15.81
CA SER A 44 -0.72 5.20 14.92
C SER A 44 -0.90 5.50 13.43
N ARG A 45 -1.58 6.60 13.07
CA ARG A 45 -1.71 7.02 11.67
C ARG A 45 -0.35 7.47 11.12
N GLY A 46 0.06 6.87 9.99
CA GLY A 46 1.35 7.15 9.35
C GLY A 46 2.51 6.30 9.87
N GLU A 47 2.23 5.39 10.81
CA GLU A 47 3.13 4.30 11.19
C GLU A 47 2.72 3.01 10.47
N TYR A 48 3.71 2.32 9.90
CA TYR A 48 3.48 1.14 9.06
C TYR A 48 4.22 -0.07 9.60
N VAL A 49 3.49 -1.14 9.92
CA VAL A 49 4.07 -2.40 10.42
C VAL A 49 4.70 -3.18 9.26
N GLU A 50 5.97 -3.58 9.40
CA GLU A 50 6.76 -4.18 8.33
C GLU A 50 6.68 -3.36 7.02
N GLY A 51 6.61 -2.03 7.17
CA GLY A 51 6.46 -1.11 6.05
C GLY A 51 7.68 -1.12 5.13
N SER A 52 7.45 -1.34 3.83
CA SER A 52 8.52 -1.35 2.82
C SER A 52 8.05 -0.74 1.50
N TYR A 53 8.99 -0.22 0.71
CA TYR A 53 8.72 0.36 -0.60
C TYR A 53 9.64 -0.24 -1.65
N ASP A 54 9.06 -0.82 -2.71
CA ASP A 54 9.79 -1.25 -3.90
C ASP A 54 9.68 -0.18 -4.99
N ALA A 55 10.83 0.38 -5.37
CA ALA A 55 10.89 1.43 -6.39
C ALA A 55 10.63 0.92 -7.81
N ALA A 56 10.88 -0.37 -8.08
CA ALA A 56 10.70 -0.94 -9.42
C ALA A 56 9.21 -1.08 -9.76
N SER A 57 8.42 -1.68 -8.86
CA SER A 57 6.96 -1.79 -8.98
C SER A 57 6.21 -0.55 -8.50
N ARG A 58 6.88 0.34 -7.76
CA ARG A 58 6.31 1.53 -7.10
C ARG A 58 5.25 1.17 -6.06
N VAL A 59 5.44 0.04 -5.38
CA VAL A 59 4.53 -0.48 -4.37
C VAL A 59 5.08 -0.18 -2.98
N PHE A 60 4.23 0.41 -2.14
CA PHE A 60 4.41 0.44 -0.70
C PHE A 60 3.57 -0.68 -0.09
N GLY A 61 4.18 -1.54 0.73
CA GLY A 61 3.51 -2.64 1.41
C GLY A 61 3.60 -2.51 2.93
N GLN A 62 2.60 -3.05 3.62
CA GLN A 62 2.62 -3.32 5.06
C GLN A 62 2.10 -4.73 5.33
N TYR A 63 2.65 -5.37 6.35
CA TYR A 63 2.20 -6.65 6.86
C TYR A 63 2.13 -6.63 8.39
N ALA A 64 0.92 -6.54 8.94
CA ALA A 64 0.69 -6.53 10.38
C ALA A 64 0.19 -7.90 10.85
N LYS A 65 0.91 -8.51 11.79
CA LYS A 65 0.54 -9.79 12.41
C LYS A 65 -0.14 -9.52 13.75
N GLY A 66 -1.14 -10.33 14.07
CA GLY A 66 -1.81 -10.31 15.36
C GLY A 66 -1.04 -11.13 16.41
N ARG A 67 -1.60 -12.27 16.80
CA ARG A 67 -1.05 -13.12 17.87
C ARG A 67 0.12 -14.01 17.41
N GLY A 68 0.21 -14.31 16.12
CA GLY A 68 1.26 -15.15 15.55
C GLY A 68 1.36 -15.00 14.03
N MET A 69 2.36 -15.63 13.42
CA MET A 69 2.46 -15.67 11.95
C MET A 69 1.24 -16.39 11.36
N ALA A 70 0.62 -15.79 10.36
CA ALA A 70 -0.56 -16.31 9.64
C ALA A 70 -1.84 -16.57 10.47
N ASP A 71 -1.81 -16.41 11.79
CA ASP A 71 -2.96 -16.65 12.68
C ASP A 71 -4.10 -15.63 12.46
N CYS A 72 -3.74 -14.35 12.38
CA CYS A 72 -4.61 -13.20 12.14
C CYS A 72 -3.76 -11.98 11.84
N GLY A 73 -4.36 -10.97 11.21
CA GLY A 73 -3.66 -9.73 10.86
C GLY A 73 -4.16 -9.14 9.54
N SER A 74 -3.32 -8.29 8.94
CA SER A 74 -3.59 -7.66 7.66
C SER A 74 -2.37 -7.53 6.77
N ALA A 75 -2.58 -7.56 5.46
CA ALA A 75 -1.59 -7.19 4.47
C ALA A 75 -2.21 -6.18 3.51
N GLN A 76 -1.52 -5.06 3.29
CA GLN A 76 -1.97 -3.96 2.46
C GLN A 76 -0.86 -3.60 1.49
N GLU A 77 -1.23 -3.29 0.25
CA GLU A 77 -0.33 -2.67 -0.70
C GLU A 77 -0.99 -1.42 -1.30
N TRP A 78 -0.17 -0.40 -1.51
CA TRP A 78 -0.53 0.78 -2.26
C TRP A 78 0.48 1.01 -3.39
N THR A 79 -0.03 1.21 -4.61
CA THR A 79 0.80 1.51 -5.78
C THR A 79 0.80 3.01 -6.05
N TYR A 80 1.98 3.57 -6.32
CA TYR A 80 2.11 4.98 -6.70
C TYR A 80 1.71 5.17 -8.18
N ASP A 81 0.68 5.98 -8.42
CA ASP A 81 0.13 6.23 -9.77
C ASP A 81 0.87 7.33 -10.54
N GLY A 82 1.88 7.96 -9.92
CA GLY A 82 2.60 9.11 -10.46
C GLY A 82 2.22 10.44 -9.79
N THR A 83 1.10 10.47 -9.07
CA THR A 83 0.67 11.60 -8.23
C THR A 83 0.56 11.17 -6.78
N ASP A 84 -0.16 10.08 -6.51
CA ASP A 84 -0.48 9.59 -5.17
C ASP A 84 -0.39 8.05 -5.07
N PHE A 85 -0.39 7.55 -3.84
CA PHE A 85 -0.53 6.14 -3.55
C PHE A 85 -2.00 5.72 -3.54
N ARG A 86 -2.32 4.69 -4.32
CA ARG A 86 -3.67 4.10 -4.40
C ARG A 86 -3.64 2.69 -3.84
N LEU A 87 -4.63 2.35 -3.02
CA LEU A 87 -4.78 0.97 -2.53
C LEU A 87 -4.84 0.02 -3.73
N SER A 88 -4.02 -1.02 -3.72
CA SER A 88 -3.92 -2.01 -4.80
C SER A 88 -4.27 -3.42 -4.34
N SER A 89 -3.99 -3.75 -3.08
CA SER A 89 -4.42 -5.01 -2.48
C SER A 89 -4.69 -4.86 -0.98
N TYR A 90 -5.62 -5.66 -0.46
CA TYR A 90 -5.88 -5.75 0.96
C TYR A 90 -6.40 -7.13 1.35
N THR A 91 -5.73 -7.74 2.33
CA THR A 91 -6.17 -8.95 3.02
C THR A 91 -6.33 -8.67 4.51
N LEU A 92 -7.34 -9.27 5.13
CA LEU A 92 -7.64 -9.06 6.55
C LEU A 92 -8.24 -10.32 7.17
N GLN A 93 -7.61 -10.79 8.24
CA GLN A 93 -8.12 -11.81 9.13
C GLN A 93 -8.26 -11.22 10.53
N GLN A 94 -9.46 -10.74 10.89
CA GLN A 94 -9.69 -10.10 12.19
C GLN A 94 -9.69 -11.09 13.37
N ARG A 95 -10.24 -12.29 13.17
CA ARG A 95 -10.31 -13.32 14.21
C ARG A 95 -9.14 -14.29 14.06
N CYS A 96 -8.39 -14.48 15.13
CA CYS A 96 -7.29 -15.44 15.16
C CYS A 96 -7.82 -16.87 15.13
N GLY A 97 -7.06 -17.77 14.50
CA GLY A 97 -7.42 -19.15 14.18
C GLY A 97 -7.21 -19.52 12.71
N GLY A 98 -6.64 -18.63 11.89
CA GLY A 98 -6.30 -18.92 10.50
C GLY A 98 -4.93 -19.60 10.34
N GLY A 99 -4.63 -20.01 9.11
CA GLY A 99 -3.34 -20.54 8.68
C GLY A 99 -2.77 -19.78 7.49
N SER A 100 -1.61 -20.25 7.02
CA SER A 100 -0.90 -19.63 5.88
C SER A 100 -1.75 -19.72 4.61
N GLY A 101 -2.06 -18.57 4.02
CA GLY A 101 -2.90 -18.48 2.82
C GLY A 101 -4.40 -18.35 3.09
N ASP A 102 -4.83 -18.42 4.36
CA ASP A 102 -6.25 -18.40 4.71
C ASP A 102 -6.85 -16.99 4.82
N TRP A 103 -6.02 -15.93 4.78
CA TRP A 103 -6.49 -14.57 5.01
C TRP A 103 -7.38 -14.09 3.86
N PRO A 104 -8.66 -13.73 4.13
CA PRO A 104 -9.56 -13.25 3.11
C PRO A 104 -9.02 -12.03 2.36
N THR A 105 -9.08 -12.06 1.03
CA THR A 105 -8.84 -10.88 0.21
C THR A 105 -10.10 -10.03 0.20
N LEU A 106 -10.01 -8.83 0.78
CA LEU A 106 -11.13 -7.88 0.80
C LEU A 106 -11.12 -6.96 -0.42
N PHE A 107 -9.93 -6.68 -0.96
CA PHE A 107 -9.77 -5.79 -2.09
C PHE A 107 -8.56 -6.16 -2.94
N ARG A 108 -8.71 -6.03 -4.26
CA ARG A 108 -7.61 -6.12 -5.22
C ARG A 108 -7.96 -5.33 -6.48
N THR A 109 -7.04 -4.48 -6.95
CA THR A 109 -7.15 -3.84 -8.26
C THR A 109 -6.38 -4.60 -9.33
N ARG A 110 -6.68 -4.31 -10.60
CA ARG A 110 -5.81 -4.65 -11.72
C ARG A 110 -5.14 -3.39 -12.22
N VAL A 111 -3.82 -3.44 -12.41
CA VAL A 111 -3.09 -2.36 -13.08
C VAL A 111 -3.52 -2.35 -14.54
N GLN A 112 -4.10 -1.24 -14.99
CA GLN A 112 -4.44 -1.03 -16.38
C GLN A 112 -3.34 -0.15 -16.99
N PRO A 113 -2.61 -0.61 -18.04
CA PRO A 113 -1.69 0.26 -18.75
C PRO A 113 -2.45 1.47 -19.28
N SER A 114 -1.89 2.67 -19.12
CA SER A 114 -2.52 3.85 -19.73
C SER A 114 -2.56 3.64 -21.24
N SER A 115 -3.77 3.71 -21.81
CA SER A 115 -3.94 3.71 -23.26
C SER A 115 -3.21 4.94 -23.80
N LYS A 116 -2.08 4.73 -24.49
CA LYS A 116 -1.51 5.79 -25.32
C LYS A 116 -2.52 6.03 -26.46
N ASN A 117 -3.17 7.19 -26.44
CA ASN A 117 -3.99 7.67 -27.54
C ASN A 117 -3.16 7.75 -28.83
N GLY A 118 -3.07 6.65 -29.57
CA GLY A 118 -2.67 6.63 -30.97
C GLY A 118 -3.82 7.17 -31.79
N LYS A 119 -3.71 8.42 -32.25
CA LYS A 119 -4.55 8.94 -33.33
C LYS A 119 -4.33 8.04 -34.55
N SER A 120 -5.22 7.08 -34.78
CA SER A 120 -5.36 6.41 -36.07
C SER A 120 -5.92 7.44 -37.04
N GLY A 121 -5.03 8.11 -37.77
CA GLY A 121 -5.40 8.96 -38.89
C GLY A 121 -6.22 8.16 -39.91
N ARG A 122 -7.36 8.73 -40.32
CA ARG A 122 -8.10 8.30 -41.51
C ARG A 122 -7.16 8.32 -42.72
N THR A 123 -7.17 7.26 -43.50
CA THR A 123 -7.02 7.39 -44.96
C THR A 123 -8.05 6.48 -45.61
N SER A 124 -9.14 7.11 -46.06
CA SER A 124 -10.00 6.55 -47.11
C SER A 124 -9.13 6.35 -48.35
N LEU A 125 -9.14 5.15 -48.92
CA LEU A 125 -8.78 4.99 -50.31
C LEU A 125 -9.82 4.09 -50.98
N ALA A 126 -10.67 4.74 -51.76
CA ALA A 126 -11.50 4.13 -52.77
C ALA A 126 -10.62 3.61 -53.92
N LYS A 127 -10.86 2.37 -54.35
CA LYS A 127 -11.14 2.05 -55.76
C LYS A 127 -11.73 0.65 -55.88
#